data_AF-A0A3M1NTH2-F1
#
_entry.id   AF-A0A3M1NTH2-F1
#
_cell.length_a   1.000
_cell.length_b   1.000
_cell.length_c   1.000
_cell.angle_alpha   90.00
_cell.angle_beta   90.00
_cell.angle_gamma   90.00
#
_symmetry.space_group_name_H-M   'P 1'
#
loop_
_entity.id
_entity.type
_entity.pdbx_description
1 polymer ?
#
loop_
_entity_poly.entity_id
_entity_poly.type
_entity_poly.pdbx_seq_one_letter_code
_entity_poly.pdbx_strand_id
1 'polypeptide(L)'
;MKTLYEQALQHPQVLGLVIGTRPDCIDAEKLDYLQELAQKYYISIEYGLESPNNVTLEKLNRGHTFEEWAQAVEMTSGRGIHICSHVILGLPGEKREEMLHTAEILSQYPIDSLKVHHLHIVKKTVLAVEYQRNPFPVFGYREYIDLVIEFLQRLRSTIMIQRLVGETHPRHLLAPIWGVRANKVQKDIELEMIRRNVWQGKKADLVKLTIE
;
A
#
# COMPACT_ATOMS: atom_id res chain seq x y z
N MET A 1 1.98 24.53 -6.92
CA MET A 1 2.03 23.08 -7.25
C MET A 1 2.38 22.86 -8.72
N LYS A 2 1.56 23.33 -9.67
CA LYS A 2 1.77 23.16 -11.13
C LYS A 2 3.20 23.47 -11.61
N THR A 3 3.72 24.64 -11.23
CA THR A 3 5.09 25.07 -11.60
C THR A 3 6.18 24.07 -11.19
N LEU A 4 6.06 23.43 -10.02
CA LEU A 4 7.08 22.48 -9.54
C LEU A 4 7.04 21.17 -10.34
N TYR A 5 5.85 20.71 -10.71
CA TYR A 5 5.67 19.50 -11.51
C TYR A 5 6.17 19.71 -12.95
N GLU A 6 5.81 20.83 -13.55
CA GLU A 6 6.26 21.17 -14.90
C GLU A 6 7.77 21.39 -14.97
N GLN A 7 8.39 22.02 -13.95
CA GLN A 7 9.84 22.14 -13.88
C GLN A 7 10.54 20.78 -13.86
N ALA A 8 10.00 19.79 -13.14
CA ALA A 8 10.55 18.44 -13.14
C ALA A 8 10.39 17.77 -14.52
N LEU A 9 9.22 17.90 -15.13
CA LEU A 9 8.89 17.31 -16.44
C LEU A 9 9.65 17.95 -17.61
N GLN A 10 10.16 19.18 -17.46
CA GLN A 10 11.01 19.83 -18.46
C GLN A 10 12.39 19.17 -18.61
N HIS A 11 12.84 18.38 -17.63
CA HIS A 11 14.12 17.69 -17.73
C HIS A 11 13.99 16.52 -18.72
N PRO A 12 14.85 16.43 -19.76
CA PRO A 12 14.66 15.47 -20.87
C PRO A 12 14.76 14.00 -20.47
N GLN A 13 15.32 13.69 -19.30
CA GLN A 13 15.41 12.33 -18.76
C GLN A 13 14.24 11.97 -17.82
N VAL A 14 13.33 12.89 -17.55
CA VAL A 14 12.16 12.65 -16.70
C VAL A 14 10.99 12.22 -17.59
N LEU A 15 10.58 10.95 -17.44
CA LEU A 15 9.48 10.36 -18.22
C LEU A 15 8.10 10.61 -17.61
N GLY A 16 8.05 11.06 -16.36
CA GLY A 16 6.81 11.11 -15.60
C GLY A 16 6.96 11.49 -14.15
N LEU A 17 5.83 11.50 -13.44
CA LEU A 17 5.72 11.85 -12.03
C LEU A 17 5.01 10.72 -11.26
N VAL A 18 5.52 10.45 -10.06
CA VAL A 18 4.87 9.58 -9.07
C VAL A 18 4.58 10.45 -7.84
N ILE A 19 3.29 10.65 -7.56
CA ILE A 19 2.81 11.64 -6.60
C ILE A 19 2.13 10.92 -5.45
N GLY A 20 2.79 10.87 -4.29
CA GLY A 20 2.17 10.38 -3.06
C GLY A 20 1.29 11.45 -2.41
N THR A 21 0.05 11.11 -2.07
CA THR A 21 -0.87 12.02 -1.37
C THR A 21 -1.79 11.27 -0.41
N ARG A 22 -2.37 12.00 0.55
CA ARG A 22 -3.54 11.49 1.25
C ARG A 22 -4.77 11.60 0.35
N PRO A 23 -5.76 10.69 0.51
CA PRO A 23 -6.99 10.74 -0.26
C PRO A 23 -7.78 12.05 -0.12
N ASP A 24 -7.87 12.61 1.09
CA ASP A 24 -8.61 13.84 1.40
C ASP A 24 -8.02 15.11 0.74
N CYS A 25 -6.82 15.02 0.18
CA CYS A 25 -6.13 16.16 -0.43
C CYS A 25 -6.36 16.29 -1.95
N ILE A 26 -6.96 15.27 -2.58
CA ILE A 26 -7.24 15.27 -4.03
C ILE A 26 -8.67 15.76 -4.30
N ASP A 27 -8.83 16.55 -5.35
CA ASP A 27 -10.13 17.02 -5.84
C ASP A 27 -10.16 17.01 -7.37
N ALA A 28 -11.31 17.34 -7.94
CA ALA A 28 -11.52 17.34 -9.38
C ALA A 28 -10.56 18.28 -10.13
N GLU A 29 -10.32 19.49 -9.60
CA GLU A 29 -9.43 20.46 -10.25
C GLU A 29 -7.99 19.93 -10.36
N LYS A 30 -7.49 19.30 -9.30
CA LYS A 30 -6.17 18.67 -9.31
C LYS A 30 -6.12 17.49 -10.29
N LEU A 31 -7.16 16.66 -10.32
CA LEU A 31 -7.24 15.50 -11.23
C LEU A 31 -7.35 15.91 -12.70
N ASP A 32 -8.09 16.98 -13.00
CA ASP A 32 -8.19 17.52 -14.36
C ASP A 32 -6.82 17.96 -14.88
N TYR A 33 -6.04 18.66 -14.05
CA TYR A 33 -4.67 19.03 -14.38
C TYR A 33 -3.75 17.81 -14.55
N LEU A 34 -3.82 16.83 -13.65
CA LEU A 34 -3.01 15.63 -13.76
C LEU A 34 -3.37 14.77 -14.97
N GLN A 35 -4.63 14.77 -15.38
CA GLN A 35 -5.11 14.13 -16.59
C GLN A 35 -4.54 14.80 -17.85
N GLU A 36 -4.46 16.13 -17.89
CA GLU A 36 -3.79 16.84 -18.99
C GLU A 36 -2.31 16.43 -19.10
N LEU A 37 -1.62 16.29 -17.97
CA LEU A 37 -0.23 15.81 -17.95
C LEU A 37 -0.13 14.35 -18.39
N ALA A 38 -1.07 13.50 -17.98
CA ALA A 38 -1.09 12.07 -18.28
C ALA A 38 -1.21 11.76 -19.80
N GLN A 39 -1.69 12.70 -20.60
CA GLN A 39 -1.70 12.58 -22.06
C GLN A 39 -0.30 12.58 -22.69
N LYS A 40 0.69 13.12 -21.98
CA LYS A 40 2.07 13.33 -22.50
C LYS A 40 3.13 12.60 -21.68
N TYR A 41 2.87 12.40 -20.40
CA TYR A 41 3.83 11.86 -19.45
C TYR A 41 3.21 10.69 -18.68
N TYR A 42 4.05 9.81 -18.14
CA TYR A 42 3.57 8.84 -17.17
C TYR A 42 3.22 9.56 -15.87
N ILE A 43 1.96 9.49 -15.43
CA ILE A 43 1.53 10.08 -14.16
C ILE A 43 0.97 8.97 -13.28
N SER A 44 1.49 8.85 -12.07
CA SER A 44 0.96 7.97 -11.05
C SER A 44 0.61 8.75 -9.78
N ILE A 45 -0.55 8.44 -9.21
CA ILE A 45 -0.92 8.90 -7.87
C ILE A 45 -0.87 7.71 -6.92
N GLU A 46 -0.21 7.89 -5.78
CA GLU A 46 -0.15 6.91 -4.72
C GLU A 46 -0.98 7.37 -3.52
N TYR A 47 -2.10 6.70 -3.28
CA TYR A 47 -2.99 6.97 -2.16
C TYR A 47 -2.61 6.13 -0.95
N GLY A 48 -2.29 6.80 0.16
CA GLY A 48 -2.05 6.14 1.43
C GLY A 48 -3.36 5.73 2.11
N LEU A 49 -3.87 4.52 1.83
CA LEU A 49 -5.03 3.94 2.53
C LEU A 49 -4.65 3.51 3.94
N GLU A 50 -3.50 2.84 4.09
CA GLU A 50 -3.01 2.16 5.29
C GLU A 50 -3.90 1.01 5.78
N SER A 51 -5.19 1.24 5.99
CA SER A 51 -6.20 0.26 6.39
C SER A 51 -7.59 0.64 5.87
N PRO A 52 -8.44 -0.32 5.45
CA PRO A 52 -9.84 -0.05 5.15
C PRO A 52 -10.72 0.06 6.41
N ASN A 53 -10.18 -0.17 7.62
CA ASN A 53 -10.93 -0.07 8.87
C ASN A 53 -10.86 1.34 9.45
N ASN A 54 -11.98 2.08 9.39
CA ASN A 54 -12.09 3.44 9.91
C ASN A 54 -11.75 3.56 11.41
N VAL A 55 -12.02 2.53 12.23
CA VAL A 55 -11.64 2.52 13.65
C VAL A 55 -10.12 2.50 13.80
N THR A 56 -9.42 1.75 12.95
CA THR A 56 -7.94 1.76 12.90
C THR A 56 -7.41 3.12 12.45
N LEU A 57 -7.98 3.69 11.38
CA LEU A 57 -7.56 4.99 10.83
C LEU A 57 -7.73 6.12 11.85
N GLU A 58 -8.85 6.15 12.57
CA GLU A 58 -9.13 7.12 13.63
C GLU A 58 -8.13 6.98 14.78
N LYS A 59 -7.89 5.74 15.25
CA LYS A 59 -6.93 5.46 16.32
C LYS A 59 -5.51 5.89 15.96
N LEU A 60 -5.12 5.78 14.69
CA LEU A 60 -3.82 6.22 14.19
C LEU A 60 -3.77 7.71 13.84
N ASN A 61 -4.87 8.43 14.02
CA ASN A 61 -5.01 9.84 13.65
C ASN A 61 -4.61 10.09 12.19
N ARG A 62 -5.11 9.25 11.27
CA ARG A 62 -4.71 9.30 9.86
C ARG A 62 -5.23 10.55 9.14
N GLY A 63 -6.40 11.03 9.55
CA GLY A 63 -7.03 12.23 9.02
C GLY A 63 -7.73 12.04 7.68
N HIS A 64 -8.09 10.78 7.34
CA HIS A 64 -9.04 10.45 6.28
C HIS A 64 -9.78 9.15 6.61
N THR A 65 -10.88 8.86 5.91
CA THR A 65 -11.64 7.60 5.99
C THR A 65 -11.42 6.70 4.78
N PHE A 66 -11.83 5.44 4.89
CA PHE A 66 -11.87 4.51 3.77
C PHE A 66 -12.75 5.03 2.62
N GLU A 67 -13.86 5.69 2.92
CA GLU A 67 -14.76 6.25 1.92
C GLU A 67 -14.09 7.38 1.12
N GLU A 68 -13.30 8.23 1.76
CA GLU A 68 -12.51 9.26 1.07
C GLU A 68 -11.44 8.64 0.18
N TRP A 69 -10.80 7.54 0.62
CA TRP A 69 -9.91 6.75 -0.24
C TRP A 69 -10.64 6.16 -1.45
N ALA A 70 -11.78 5.51 -1.23
CA ALA A 70 -12.58 4.91 -2.30
C ALA A 70 -13.01 5.98 -3.32
N GLN A 71 -13.50 7.12 -2.84
CA GLN A 71 -13.89 8.25 -3.69
C GLN A 71 -12.70 8.79 -4.49
N ALA A 72 -11.53 8.97 -3.86
CA ALA A 72 -10.32 9.44 -4.55
C ALA A 72 -9.89 8.47 -5.66
N VAL A 73 -9.92 7.16 -5.40
CA VAL A 73 -9.62 6.13 -6.39
C VAL A 73 -10.60 6.16 -7.57
N GLU A 74 -11.91 6.18 -7.28
CA GLU A 74 -12.95 6.22 -8.32
C GLU A 74 -12.87 7.51 -9.16
N MET A 75 -12.66 8.66 -8.52
CA MET A 75 -12.48 9.93 -9.23
C MET A 75 -11.24 9.94 -10.14
N THR A 76 -10.19 9.21 -9.76
CA THR A 76 -8.94 9.11 -10.54
C THR A 76 -9.06 8.12 -11.70
N SER A 77 -9.91 7.09 -11.54
CA SER A 77 -10.10 6.01 -12.51
C SER A 77 -10.50 6.55 -13.89
N GLY A 78 -9.96 5.94 -14.94
CA GLY A 78 -10.26 6.32 -16.33
C GLY A 78 -9.58 7.60 -16.83
N ARG A 79 -8.79 8.29 -16.01
CA ARG A 79 -8.10 9.55 -16.41
C ARG A 79 -6.73 9.35 -17.06
N GLY A 80 -6.36 8.10 -17.38
CA GLY A 80 -5.00 7.76 -17.85
C GLY A 80 -3.91 7.89 -16.78
N ILE A 81 -4.32 8.02 -15.51
CA ILE A 81 -3.43 8.12 -14.35
C ILE A 81 -3.29 6.74 -13.71
N HIS A 82 -2.05 6.31 -13.44
CA HIS A 82 -1.75 5.04 -12.76
C HIS A 82 -2.01 5.14 -11.26
N ILE A 83 -2.89 4.31 -10.72
CA ILE A 83 -3.34 4.35 -9.33
C ILE A 83 -2.57 3.32 -8.51
N CYS A 84 -1.80 3.80 -7.54
CA CYS A 84 -1.17 2.97 -6.52
C CYS A 84 -1.87 3.18 -5.18
N SER A 85 -2.08 2.10 -4.42
CA SER A 85 -2.46 2.21 -3.01
C SER A 85 -1.37 1.71 -2.09
N HIS A 86 -1.34 2.22 -0.86
CA HIS A 86 -0.46 1.75 0.22
C HIS A 86 -1.29 1.15 1.33
N VAL A 87 -0.85 0.01 1.86
CA VAL A 87 -1.44 -0.60 3.05
C VAL A 87 -0.36 -1.00 4.04
N ILE A 88 -0.70 -0.98 5.33
CA ILE A 88 0.18 -1.41 6.41
C ILE A 88 -0.44 -2.63 7.08
N LEU A 89 0.26 -3.75 7.06
CA LEU A 89 -0.12 -4.95 7.80
C LEU A 89 0.48 -4.92 9.20
N GLY A 90 -0.34 -5.23 10.21
CA GLY A 90 0.05 -5.32 11.61
C GLY A 90 -0.28 -4.09 12.42
N LEU A 91 -1.25 -3.28 11.98
CA LEU A 91 -1.71 -2.11 12.72
C LEU A 91 -2.35 -2.50 14.06
N PRO A 92 -2.20 -1.69 15.13
CA PRO A 92 -2.58 -2.09 16.47
C PRO A 92 -4.10 -2.16 16.65
N GLY A 93 -4.63 -3.36 16.82
CA GLY A 93 -6.06 -3.63 16.99
C GLY A 93 -6.66 -4.46 15.87
N GLU A 94 -5.94 -4.63 14.75
CA GLU A 94 -6.39 -5.47 13.65
C GLU A 94 -6.02 -6.94 13.86
N LYS A 95 -6.99 -7.81 13.62
CA LYS A 95 -6.81 -9.25 13.60
C LYS A 95 -6.28 -9.71 12.24
N ARG A 96 -5.70 -10.91 12.23
CA ARG A 96 -5.21 -11.57 11.01
C ARG A 96 -6.23 -11.54 9.87
N GLU A 97 -7.48 -11.87 10.15
CA GLU A 97 -8.48 -11.97 9.09
C GLU A 97 -8.93 -10.60 8.56
N GLU A 98 -8.93 -9.56 9.38
CA GLU A 98 -9.17 -8.18 8.92
C GLU A 98 -8.08 -7.74 7.94
N MET A 99 -6.81 -8.03 8.27
CA MET A 99 -5.68 -7.77 7.38
C MET A 99 -5.75 -8.55 6.07
N LEU A 100 -6.22 -9.80 6.10
CA LEU A 100 -6.38 -10.62 4.89
C LEU A 100 -7.56 -10.15 4.05
N HIS A 101 -8.66 -9.73 4.67
CA HIS A 101 -9.82 -9.17 4.00
C HIS A 101 -9.50 -7.84 3.28
N THR A 102 -8.51 -7.08 3.74
CA THR A 102 -7.99 -5.91 3.02
C THR A 102 -7.60 -6.25 1.57
N ALA A 103 -7.03 -7.42 1.29
CA ALA A 103 -6.69 -7.82 -0.08
C ALA A 103 -7.93 -7.99 -0.96
N GLU A 104 -9.02 -8.50 -0.39
CA GLU A 104 -10.30 -8.71 -1.08
C GLU A 104 -10.97 -7.37 -1.37
N ILE A 105 -10.95 -6.45 -0.40
CA ILE A 105 -11.45 -5.07 -0.57
C ILE A 105 -10.68 -4.37 -1.70
N LEU A 106 -9.35 -4.33 -1.63
CA LEU A 106 -8.52 -3.69 -2.66
C LEU A 106 -8.78 -4.24 -4.06
N SER A 107 -9.09 -5.54 -4.18
CA SER A 107 -9.36 -6.19 -5.45
C SER A 107 -10.68 -5.74 -6.11
N GLN A 108 -11.56 -5.09 -5.36
CA GLN A 108 -12.83 -4.54 -5.86
C GLN A 108 -12.68 -3.16 -6.50
N TYR A 109 -11.59 -2.44 -6.23
CA TYR A 109 -11.37 -1.08 -6.73
C TYR A 109 -10.46 -1.05 -7.97
N PRO A 110 -10.54 0.01 -8.79
CA PRO A 110 -9.72 0.18 -9.98
C PRO A 110 -8.30 0.66 -9.63
N ILE A 111 -7.58 -0.09 -8.78
CA ILE A 111 -6.16 0.15 -8.51
C ILE A 111 -5.28 -0.68 -9.45
N ASP A 112 -4.21 -0.07 -9.93
CA ASP A 112 -3.25 -0.70 -10.84
C ASP A 112 -2.09 -1.35 -10.09
N SER A 113 -1.74 -0.81 -8.92
CA SER A 113 -0.62 -1.32 -8.13
C SER A 113 -0.75 -1.13 -6.63
N LEU A 114 0.05 -1.88 -5.87
CA LEU A 114 0.02 -1.92 -4.42
C LEU A 114 1.43 -1.87 -3.83
N LYS A 115 1.59 -1.06 -2.78
CA LYS A 115 2.71 -1.12 -1.84
C LYS A 115 2.23 -1.66 -0.51
N VAL A 116 2.70 -2.85 -0.17
CA VAL A 116 2.47 -3.44 1.14
C VAL A 116 3.63 -3.07 2.05
N HIS A 117 3.27 -2.56 3.22
CA HIS A 117 4.16 -2.30 4.33
C HIS A 117 3.80 -3.25 5.48
N HIS A 118 4.78 -3.53 6.35
CA HIS A 118 4.49 -4.08 7.66
C HIS A 118 4.65 -2.96 8.68
N LEU A 119 3.96 -3.06 9.81
CA LEU A 119 4.04 -2.02 10.82
C LEU A 119 5.47 -1.89 11.34
N HIS A 120 6.05 -0.71 11.09
CA HIS A 120 7.28 -0.25 11.73
C HIS A 120 6.93 0.73 12.84
N ILE A 121 7.49 0.49 14.02
CA ILE A 121 7.52 1.46 15.11
C ILE A 121 8.75 2.33 14.91
N VAL A 122 8.55 3.53 14.39
CA VAL A 122 9.64 4.46 14.05
C VAL A 122 9.85 5.47 15.17
N LYS A 123 11.10 5.66 15.61
CA LYS A 123 11.48 6.64 16.65
C LYS A 123 10.94 8.03 16.31
N LYS A 124 10.63 8.80 17.36
CA LYS A 124 10.10 10.18 17.25
C LYS A 124 8.73 10.27 16.57
N THR A 125 7.93 9.21 16.66
CA THR A 125 6.51 9.22 16.28
C THR A 125 5.64 9.08 17.52
N VAL A 126 4.39 9.52 17.45
CA VAL A 126 3.39 9.31 18.52
C VAL A 126 3.25 7.81 18.82
N LEU A 127 3.17 6.99 17.77
CA LEU A 127 3.07 5.54 17.90
C LEU A 127 4.27 4.91 18.64
N ALA A 128 5.49 5.43 18.44
CA ALA A 128 6.64 4.99 19.22
C ALA A 128 6.54 5.34 20.70
N VAL A 129 6.03 6.53 21.03
CA VAL A 129 5.80 6.92 22.43
C VAL A 129 4.75 6.01 23.07
N GLU A 130 3.67 5.71 22.36
CA GLU A 130 2.63 4.77 22.82
C GLU A 130 3.18 3.36 23.00
N TYR A 131 3.90 2.84 22.02
CA TYR A 131 4.53 1.51 22.07
C TYR A 131 5.50 1.37 23.24
N GLN A 132 6.28 2.41 23.55
CA GLN A 132 7.21 2.38 24.68
C GLN A 132 6.49 2.43 26.04
N ARG A 133 5.30 3.04 26.10
CA ARG A 133 4.49 3.10 27.33
C ARG A 133 3.68 1.82 27.55
N ASN A 134 3.07 1.30 26.49
CA ASN A 134 2.26 0.09 26.50
C ASN A 134 2.56 -0.74 25.24
N PRO A 135 3.58 -1.62 25.29
CA PRO A 135 3.97 -2.43 24.14
C PRO A 135 2.83 -3.31 23.63
N PHE A 136 2.68 -3.37 22.31
CA PHE A 136 1.77 -4.28 21.63
C PHE A 136 2.55 -5.21 20.68
N PRO A 137 1.98 -6.36 20.26
CA PRO A 137 2.69 -7.27 19.35
C PRO A 137 2.97 -6.63 17.98
N VAL A 138 4.15 -6.90 17.44
CA VAL A 138 4.50 -6.65 16.03
C VAL A 138 4.95 -7.96 15.40
N PHE A 139 4.81 -8.09 14.08
CA PHE A 139 5.08 -9.37 13.42
C PHE A 139 6.55 -9.80 13.51
N GLY A 140 6.74 -11.07 13.90
CA GLY A 140 8.00 -11.77 13.68
C GLY A 140 8.26 -12.00 12.19
N TYR A 141 9.52 -12.23 11.83
CA TYR A 141 9.95 -12.38 10.44
C TYR A 141 9.17 -13.46 9.67
N ARG A 142 9.04 -14.65 10.25
CA ARG A 142 8.31 -15.77 9.63
C ARG A 142 6.79 -15.55 9.63
N GLU A 143 6.25 -15.01 10.72
CA GLU A 143 4.82 -14.70 10.83
C GLU A 143 4.37 -13.70 9.77
N TYR A 144 5.22 -12.70 9.47
CA TYR A 144 4.96 -11.74 8.40
C TYR A 144 4.97 -12.40 7.02
N ILE A 145 5.98 -13.23 6.74
CA ILE A 145 6.05 -13.98 5.46
C ILE A 145 4.78 -14.82 5.28
N ASP A 146 4.33 -15.51 6.34
CA ASP A 146 3.10 -16.29 6.29
C ASP A 146 1.87 -15.42 6.00
N LEU A 147 1.74 -14.28 6.68
CA LEU A 147 0.65 -13.34 6.47
C LEU A 147 0.64 -12.79 5.04
N VAL A 148 1.77 -12.29 4.55
CA VAL A 148 1.82 -11.62 3.24
C VAL A 148 1.58 -12.61 2.09
N ILE A 149 2.03 -13.86 2.21
CA ILE A 149 1.73 -14.91 1.23
C ILE A 149 0.23 -15.22 1.19
N GLU A 150 -0.42 -15.26 2.34
CA GLU A 150 -1.87 -15.46 2.43
C GLU A 150 -2.67 -14.26 1.91
N PHE A 151 -2.17 -13.04 2.16
CA PHE A 151 -2.71 -11.80 1.63
C PHE A 151 -2.63 -11.79 0.10
N LEU A 152 -1.47 -12.13 -0.47
CA LEU A 152 -1.26 -12.15 -1.92
C LEU A 152 -2.16 -13.16 -2.64
N GLN A 153 -2.41 -14.33 -2.05
CA GLN A 153 -3.34 -15.29 -2.64
C GLN A 153 -4.77 -14.74 -2.77
N ARG A 154 -5.18 -13.80 -1.89
CA ARG A 154 -6.50 -13.15 -1.87
C ARG A 154 -6.54 -11.82 -2.64
N LEU A 155 -5.39 -11.32 -3.09
CA LEU A 155 -5.29 -10.12 -3.93
C LEU A 155 -5.38 -10.53 -5.40
N ARG A 156 -6.27 -9.91 -6.19
CA ARG A 156 -6.39 -10.21 -7.64
C ARG A 156 -5.03 -10.06 -8.35
N SER A 157 -4.75 -10.94 -9.30
CA SER A 157 -3.45 -10.96 -10.00
C SER A 157 -3.18 -9.75 -10.89
N THR A 158 -4.20 -8.98 -11.26
CA THR A 158 -4.05 -7.80 -12.12
C THR A 158 -3.44 -6.59 -11.39
N ILE A 159 -3.36 -6.62 -10.05
CA ILE A 159 -2.71 -5.54 -9.28
C ILE A 159 -1.20 -5.79 -9.24
N MET A 160 -0.42 -4.88 -9.79
CA MET A 160 1.04 -4.96 -9.75
C MET A 160 1.57 -4.71 -8.33
N ILE A 161 2.37 -5.64 -7.81
CA ILE A 161 3.06 -5.44 -6.53
C ILE A 161 4.31 -4.59 -6.76
N GLN A 162 4.34 -3.37 -6.22
CA GLN A 162 5.54 -2.55 -6.22
C GLN A 162 6.48 -2.88 -5.06
N ARG A 163 5.89 -3.34 -3.93
CA ARG A 163 6.61 -3.58 -2.69
C ARG A 163 5.82 -4.52 -1.78
N LEU A 164 6.55 -5.40 -1.08
CA LEU A 164 6.01 -6.32 -0.08
C LEU A 164 6.51 -6.06 1.34
N VAL A 165 7.36 -5.06 1.55
CA VAL A 165 7.97 -4.78 2.85
C VAL A 165 8.44 -3.33 2.90
N GLY A 166 8.15 -2.61 3.99
CA GLY A 166 8.69 -1.28 4.23
C GLY A 166 10.16 -1.31 4.64
N GLU A 167 10.91 -0.23 4.35
CA GLU A 167 12.26 -0.03 4.86
C GLU A 167 12.35 1.23 5.70
N THR A 168 12.94 1.10 6.88
CA THR A 168 13.29 2.21 7.75
C THR A 168 14.76 2.03 8.14
N HIS A 169 15.54 3.11 8.07
CA HIS A 169 16.95 3.06 8.47
C HIS A 169 17.05 2.51 9.91
N PRO A 170 17.93 1.52 10.20
CA PRO A 170 17.97 0.82 11.49
C PRO A 170 18.06 1.76 12.71
N ARG A 171 18.79 2.87 12.57
CA ARG A 171 18.90 3.90 13.61
C ARG A 171 17.56 4.50 14.06
N HIS A 172 16.53 4.49 13.21
CA HIS A 172 15.20 5.03 13.46
C HIS A 172 14.15 3.95 13.76
N LEU A 173 14.46 2.67 13.58
CA LEU A 173 13.52 1.58 13.82
C LEU A 173 13.59 1.13 15.29
N LEU A 174 12.44 1.02 15.96
CA LEU A 174 12.32 0.41 17.29
C LEU A 174 11.87 -1.05 17.20
N ALA A 175 10.87 -1.33 16.37
CA ALA A 175 10.33 -2.67 16.18
C ALA A 175 9.58 -2.76 14.82
N PRO A 176 9.43 -3.95 14.23
CA PRO A 176 10.19 -5.16 14.54
C PRO A 176 11.65 -5.04 14.09
N ILE A 177 12.55 -5.81 14.71
CA ILE A 177 13.96 -5.89 14.33
C ILE A 177 14.23 -7.28 13.74
N TRP A 178 14.11 -7.42 12.42
CA TRP A 178 14.38 -8.70 11.75
C TRP A 178 15.85 -8.93 11.40
N GLY A 179 16.67 -7.87 11.39
CA GLY A 179 18.10 -7.97 11.04
C GLY A 179 18.39 -8.28 9.57
N VAL A 180 17.40 -8.13 8.67
CA VAL A 180 17.53 -8.39 7.23
C VAL A 180 17.02 -7.20 6.41
N ARG A 181 17.53 -7.06 5.18
CA ARG A 181 17.11 -6.02 4.22
C ARG A 181 15.87 -6.44 3.42
N ALA A 182 15.15 -5.49 2.81
CA ALA A 182 13.93 -5.78 2.06
C ALA A 182 14.11 -6.80 0.94
N ASN A 183 15.21 -6.71 0.20
CA ASN A 183 15.50 -7.63 -0.90
C ASN A 183 15.58 -9.10 -0.43
N LYS A 184 16.10 -9.34 0.79
CA LYS A 184 16.10 -10.67 1.38
C LYS A 184 14.70 -11.10 1.81
N VAL A 185 13.90 -10.21 2.41
CA VAL A 185 12.50 -10.50 2.77
C VAL A 185 11.71 -10.90 1.53
N GLN A 186 11.83 -10.13 0.44
CA GLN A 186 11.16 -10.41 -0.83
C GLN A 186 11.58 -11.77 -1.41
N LYS A 187 12.88 -12.05 -1.47
CA LYS A 187 13.39 -13.35 -1.93
C LYS A 187 12.87 -14.51 -1.09
N ASP A 188 12.82 -14.35 0.23
CA ASP A 188 12.34 -15.40 1.13
C ASP A 188 10.82 -15.59 0.99
N ILE A 189 10.03 -14.54 0.69
CA ILE A 189 8.61 -14.65 0.32
C ILE A 189 8.47 -15.45 -0.98
N GLU A 190 9.20 -15.11 -2.03
CA GLU A 190 9.14 -15.78 -3.33
C GLU A 190 9.50 -17.28 -3.22
N LEU A 191 10.59 -17.61 -2.53
CA LEU A 191 11.01 -18.99 -2.30
C LEU A 191 9.94 -19.77 -1.52
N GLU A 192 9.33 -19.13 -0.53
CA GLU A 192 8.31 -19.77 0.29
C GLU A 192 6.99 -19.96 -0.49
N MET A 193 6.64 -19.03 -1.39
CA MET A 193 5.52 -19.18 -2.31
C MET A 193 5.72 -20.35 -3.27
N ILE A 194 6.93 -20.49 -3.85
CA ILE A 194 7.31 -21.64 -4.69
C ILE A 194 7.20 -22.94 -3.89
N ARG A 195 7.78 -22.97 -2.68
CA ARG A 195 7.75 -24.15 -1.81
C ARG A 195 6.33 -24.60 -1.46
N ARG A 196 5.40 -23.65 -1.26
CA ARG A 196 3.98 -23.91 -0.98
C ARG A 196 3.14 -24.14 -2.24
N ASN A 197 3.71 -23.99 -3.43
CA ASN A 197 3.00 -24.01 -4.71
C ASN A 197 1.83 -23.00 -4.71
N VAL A 198 2.08 -21.75 -4.34
CA VAL A 198 1.08 -20.65 -4.33
C VAL A 198 1.57 -19.43 -5.12
N TRP A 199 0.63 -18.63 -5.61
CA TRP A 199 0.89 -17.39 -6.35
C TRP A 199 -0.13 -16.30 -5.96
N GLN A 200 0.16 -15.05 -6.32
CA GLN A 200 -0.80 -13.96 -6.15
C GLN A 200 -2.10 -14.27 -6.91
N GLY A 201 -3.26 -14.01 -6.32
CA GLY A 201 -4.54 -14.26 -6.95
C GLY A 201 -5.00 -15.72 -6.96
N LYS A 202 -4.20 -16.65 -6.42
CA LYS A 202 -4.56 -18.09 -6.38
C LYS A 202 -5.95 -18.36 -5.80
N LYS A 203 -6.42 -17.57 -4.82
CA LYS A 203 -7.79 -17.67 -4.28
C LYS A 203 -8.73 -16.66 -4.95
N ALA A 204 -8.26 -15.44 -5.20
CA ALA A 204 -9.10 -14.36 -5.72
C ALA A 204 -9.63 -14.62 -7.15
N ASP A 205 -8.78 -15.15 -8.02
CA ASP A 205 -9.09 -15.26 -9.45
C ASP A 205 -9.88 -16.53 -9.76
N LEU A 206 -9.76 -17.58 -8.93
CA LEU A 206 -10.56 -18.80 -9.04
C LEU A 206 -12.06 -18.56 -8.80
N VAL A 207 -12.40 -17.60 -7.92
CA VAL A 207 -13.80 -17.25 -7.63
C VAL A 207 -14.46 -16.63 -8.86
N LYS A 208 -13.72 -15.88 -9.69
CA LYS A 208 -14.26 -15.29 -10.92
C LYS A 208 -14.56 -16.34 -12.00
N LEU A 209 -13.73 -17.38 -12.12
CA LEU A 209 -13.92 -18.47 -13.09
C LEU A 209 -15.15 -19.36 -12.82
N THR A 210 -15.79 -19.23 -11.65
CA THR A 210 -16.96 -20.05 -11.28
C THR A 210 -18.29 -19.29 -11.45
N ILE A 211 -18.24 -17.98 -11.74
CA ILE A 211 -19.41 -17.08 -11.78
C ILE A 211 -19.70 -16.59 -13.21
N GLU A 212 -18.89 -16.97 -14.20
CA GLU A 212 -19.16 -16.84 -15.64
C GLU A 212 -19.73 -18.13 -16.24
#